data_AF-A0A835QWR0-F1
#
_entry.id   AF-A0A835QWR0-F1
#
_cell.length_a   1.000
_cell.length_b   1.000
_cell.length_c   1.000
_cell.angle_alpha   90.00
_cell.angle_beta   90.00
_cell.angle_gamma   90.00
#
_symmetry.space_group_name_H-M   'P 1'
#
loop_
_entity.id
_entity.type
_entity.pdbx_description
1 polymer ?
#
loop_
_entity_poly.entity_id
_entity_poly.type
_entity_poly.pdbx_seq_one_letter_code
_entity_poly.pdbx_strand_id
1 'polypeptide(L)'
;MWELLGVLIGATMGGHQPNQDQELGFFIEQQLVDCDIEYNSGCNGGLMNNAFEFIKNNGGITSEEKYAYKAQQGSCDAKGVFTGSCGTDLDHGVAIVGYGKTKDGTKYWIVKNSWGQEWGERGYIRMLRGTSESEGLCGIAMEPSYPIKSSPNPTYKSKDEL
;
A
#
# COMPACT_ATOMS: atom_id res chain seq x y z
N MET A 1 14.66 -19.88 8.55
CA MET A 1 13.75 -19.10 9.42
C MET A 1 14.01 -17.64 9.11
N TRP A 2 13.14 -17.01 8.34
CA TRP A 2 13.31 -15.62 7.90
C TRP A 2 12.58 -14.69 8.86
N GLU A 3 13.23 -14.23 9.93
CA GLU A 3 12.74 -13.09 10.70
C GLU A 3 13.24 -11.82 9.99
N LEU A 4 12.41 -11.25 9.11
CA LEU A 4 12.62 -9.87 8.64
C LEU A 4 12.33 -8.94 9.82
N LEU A 5 13.40 -8.51 10.49
CA LEU A 5 13.39 -7.38 11.41
C LEU A 5 12.97 -6.15 10.59
N GLY A 6 11.78 -5.62 10.84
CA GLY A 6 11.31 -4.41 10.17
C GLY A 6 12.25 -3.24 10.46
N VAL A 7 12.53 -2.44 9.43
CA VAL A 7 13.30 -1.19 9.58
C VAL A 7 12.30 -0.10 9.95
N LEU A 8 12.46 0.51 11.13
CA LEU A 8 11.68 1.67 11.55
C LEU A 8 12.31 2.92 10.95
N ILE A 9 11.50 3.76 10.32
CA ILE A 9 11.95 4.97 9.64
C ILE A 9 10.94 6.09 9.89
N GLY A 10 11.43 7.31 10.09
CA GLY A 10 10.62 8.52 9.93
C GLY A 10 10.37 8.80 8.45
N ALA A 11 9.13 9.15 8.09
CA ALA A 11 8.77 9.65 6.77
C ALA A 11 7.73 10.77 6.92
N THR A 12 7.77 11.77 6.05
CA THR A 12 6.73 12.79 5.98
C THR A 12 5.50 12.20 5.31
N MET A 13 4.62 11.59 6.10
CA MET A 13 3.42 10.93 5.59
C MET A 13 2.24 11.86 5.84
N GLY A 14 1.86 12.64 4.83
CA GLY A 14 0.68 13.51 4.90
C GLY A 14 -0.54 12.72 5.39
N GLY A 15 -1.04 13.09 6.56
CA GLY A 15 -2.23 12.50 7.18
C GLY A 15 -3.47 12.91 6.40
N HIS A 16 -3.75 12.27 5.27
CA HIS A 16 -5.09 12.30 4.71
C HIS A 16 -5.96 11.34 5.54
N GLN A 17 -6.48 11.84 6.65
CA GLN A 17 -7.65 11.26 7.29
C GLN A 17 -8.88 11.70 6.49
N PRO A 18 -9.63 10.79 5.84
CA PRO A 18 -10.98 11.14 5.44
C PRO A 18 -11.78 11.28 6.74
N ASN A 19 -12.05 12.53 7.11
CA ASN A 19 -13.05 12.85 8.11
C ASN A 19 -14.39 12.26 7.68
N GLN A 20 -15.17 11.89 8.70
CA GLN A 20 -16.51 11.34 8.60
C GLN A 20 -17.44 12.23 7.75
N ASP A 21 -18.42 11.58 7.14
CA ASP A 21 -19.44 12.07 6.21
C ASP A 21 -19.00 12.16 4.76
N GLN A 22 -19.05 11.01 4.07
CA GLN A 22 -19.42 11.02 2.66
C GLN A 22 -20.47 9.95 2.42
N GLU A 23 -21.61 10.43 1.93
CA GLU A 23 -22.66 9.66 1.30
C GLU A 23 -22.12 8.57 0.38
N LEU A 24 -22.94 7.57 0.05
CA LEU A 24 -22.70 6.64 -1.05
C LEU A 24 -22.37 7.42 -2.34
N GLY A 25 -21.09 7.74 -2.52
CA GLY A 25 -20.54 8.36 -3.71
C GLY A 25 -20.50 7.32 -4.82
N PHE A 26 -21.12 7.67 -5.92
CA PHE A 26 -21.33 6.86 -7.11
C PHE A 26 -20.02 6.26 -7.67
N PHE A 27 -20.19 5.19 -8.43
CA PHE A 27 -19.20 4.19 -8.80
C PHE A 27 -17.94 4.72 -9.50
N ILE A 28 -16.79 4.23 -9.05
CA ILE A 28 -15.46 4.42 -9.62
C ILE A 28 -15.22 3.58 -10.89
N GLU A 29 -16.10 3.73 -11.87
CA GLU A 29 -16.24 2.88 -13.05
C GLU A 29 -14.91 2.62 -13.79
N GLN A 30 -14.01 3.60 -13.81
CA GLN A 30 -12.76 3.49 -14.55
C GLN A 30 -11.77 2.48 -13.95
N GLN A 31 -11.71 2.32 -12.63
CA GLN A 31 -10.85 1.28 -12.03
C GLN A 31 -11.39 -0.10 -12.36
N LEU A 32 -12.71 -0.29 -12.37
CA LEU A 32 -13.33 -1.55 -12.77
C LEU A 32 -13.05 -1.82 -14.25
N VAL A 33 -13.22 -0.82 -15.11
CA VAL A 33 -12.93 -0.92 -16.55
C VAL A 33 -11.46 -1.30 -16.82
N ASP A 34 -10.52 -0.73 -16.07
CA ASP A 34 -9.09 -0.94 -16.30
C ASP A 34 -8.55 -2.21 -15.62
N CYS A 35 -9.08 -2.57 -14.44
CA CYS A 35 -8.52 -3.59 -13.56
C CYS A 35 -9.32 -4.87 -13.44
N ASP A 36 -10.64 -4.80 -13.61
CA ASP A 36 -11.49 -5.98 -13.63
C ASP A 36 -11.51 -6.61 -15.04
N ILE A 37 -10.33 -6.98 -15.52
CA ILE A 37 -10.14 -7.67 -16.80
C ILE A 37 -10.10 -9.20 -16.65
N GLU A 38 -10.08 -9.69 -15.40
CA GLU A 38 -10.11 -11.12 -15.10
C GLU A 38 -11.56 -11.64 -14.98
N TYR A 39 -12.46 -10.85 -14.38
CA TYR A 39 -13.86 -11.23 -14.22
C TYR A 39 -14.80 -10.50 -15.20
N ASN A 40 -14.38 -9.36 -15.74
CA ASN A 40 -15.10 -8.57 -16.73
C ASN A 40 -14.23 -8.22 -17.95
N SER A 41 -14.81 -7.54 -18.94
CA SER A 41 -14.16 -7.27 -20.23
C SER A 41 -13.96 -5.77 -20.52
N GLY A 42 -13.83 -4.97 -19.45
CA GLY A 42 -13.62 -3.53 -19.53
C GLY A 42 -14.67 -2.84 -20.41
N CYS A 43 -14.24 -2.13 -21.45
CA CYS A 43 -15.16 -1.42 -22.36
C CYS A 43 -16.03 -2.34 -23.23
N ASN A 44 -15.73 -3.64 -23.29
CA ASN A 44 -16.55 -4.62 -24.01
C ASN A 44 -17.74 -5.12 -23.18
N GLY A 45 -17.89 -4.61 -21.96
CA GLY A 45 -18.98 -4.94 -21.04
C GLY A 45 -18.56 -5.92 -19.94
N GLY A 46 -19.54 -6.24 -19.10
CA GLY A 46 -19.34 -7.04 -17.90
C GLY A 46 -20.62 -7.17 -17.09
N LEU A 47 -20.55 -7.92 -16.00
CA LEU A 47 -21.64 -8.12 -15.05
C LEU A 47 -21.27 -7.57 -13.67
N MET A 48 -22.25 -6.97 -13.01
CA MET A 48 -22.07 -6.33 -11.70
C MET A 48 -21.68 -7.32 -10.60
N ASN A 49 -22.18 -8.56 -10.64
CA ASN A 49 -21.80 -9.60 -9.68
C ASN A 49 -20.30 -9.93 -9.76
N ASN A 50 -19.74 -9.97 -10.98
CA ASN A 50 -18.31 -10.16 -11.21
C ASN A 50 -17.51 -8.97 -10.69
N ALA A 51 -18.01 -7.75 -10.88
CA ALA A 51 -17.38 -6.54 -10.33
C ALA A 51 -17.36 -6.56 -8.80
N PHE A 52 -18.43 -7.01 -8.14
CA PHE A 52 -18.44 -7.19 -6.67
C PHE A 52 -17.44 -8.25 -6.20
N GLU A 53 -17.29 -9.33 -6.97
CA GLU A 53 -16.29 -10.36 -6.69
C GLU A 53 -14.86 -9.82 -6.85
N PHE A 54 -14.60 -9.06 -7.91
CA PHE A 54 -13.36 -8.31 -8.08
C PHE A 54 -13.11 -7.36 -6.90
N ILE A 55 -14.08 -6.54 -6.49
CA ILE A 55 -13.93 -5.60 -5.37
C ILE A 55 -13.53 -6.35 -4.08
N LYS A 56 -14.18 -7.48 -3.80
CA LYS A 56 -13.88 -8.30 -2.64
C LYS A 56 -12.45 -8.88 -2.71
N ASN A 57 -12.06 -9.43 -3.85
CA ASN A 57 -10.77 -10.09 -4.04
C ASN A 57 -9.60 -9.11 -4.18
N ASN A 58 -9.84 -7.96 -4.80
CA ASN A 58 -8.92 -6.84 -4.91
C ASN A 58 -8.76 -6.09 -3.57
N GLY A 59 -9.63 -6.35 -2.58
CA GLY A 59 -9.57 -5.75 -1.25
C GLY A 59 -9.99 -4.29 -1.25
N GLY A 60 -11.11 -4.00 -1.93
CA GLY A 60 -11.69 -2.68 -2.08
C GLY A 60 -11.28 -1.98 -3.38
N ILE A 61 -11.72 -0.73 -3.50
CA ILE A 61 -11.50 0.13 -4.65
C ILE A 61 -11.24 1.57 -4.19
N THR A 62 -10.57 2.39 -5.01
CA THR A 62 -10.16 3.76 -4.64
C THR A 62 -11.26 4.79 -4.89
N SER A 63 -11.07 6.05 -4.47
CA SER A 63 -11.98 7.18 -4.78
C SER A 63 -11.84 7.71 -6.21
N GLU A 64 -12.89 8.36 -6.73
CA GLU A 64 -12.92 8.97 -8.07
C GLU A 64 -11.88 10.09 -8.24
N GLU A 65 -11.61 10.86 -7.18
CA GLU A 65 -10.55 11.90 -7.19
C GLU A 65 -9.18 11.33 -7.55
N LYS A 66 -8.96 10.04 -7.23
CA LYS A 66 -7.71 9.33 -7.48
C LYS A 66 -7.73 8.50 -8.76
N TYR A 67 -8.91 8.16 -9.28
CA TYR A 67 -9.08 7.32 -10.47
C TYR A 67 -10.19 7.86 -11.38
N ALA A 68 -9.96 9.05 -11.92
CA ALA A 68 -10.93 9.78 -12.74
C ALA A 68 -11.35 8.98 -13.99
N TYR A 69 -12.64 9.11 -14.34
CA TYR A 69 -13.21 8.46 -15.52
C TYR A 69 -12.69 9.04 -16.83
N LYS A 70 -12.37 8.15 -17.78
CA LYS A 70 -11.75 8.47 -19.07
C LYS A 70 -12.54 7.93 -20.26
N ALA A 71 -13.64 7.21 -20.05
CA ALA A 71 -14.48 6.61 -21.09
C ALA A 71 -13.71 5.70 -22.07
N GLN A 72 -12.57 5.16 -21.65
CA GLN A 72 -11.70 4.30 -22.45
C GLN A 72 -11.01 3.30 -21.54
N GLN A 73 -10.77 2.09 -22.03
CA GLN A 73 -10.04 1.08 -21.26
C GLN A 73 -8.55 1.40 -21.27
N GLY A 74 -7.99 1.60 -20.08
CA GLY A 74 -6.58 1.84 -19.82
C GLY A 74 -5.88 0.63 -19.21
N SER A 75 -4.63 0.86 -18.79
CA SER A 75 -3.91 -0.12 -17.96
C SER A 75 -4.37 -0.01 -16.51
N CYS A 76 -4.54 -1.15 -15.85
CA CYS A 76 -4.93 -1.21 -14.45
C CYS A 76 -3.89 -0.55 -13.52
N ASP A 77 -4.32 0.46 -12.76
CA ASP A 77 -3.51 1.11 -11.72
C ASP A 77 -4.22 1.08 -10.34
N ALA A 78 -4.98 0.01 -10.06
CA ALA A 78 -5.87 -0.12 -8.89
C ALA A 78 -5.20 0.04 -7.52
N LYS A 79 -3.88 -0.12 -7.48
CA LYS A 79 -3.06 -0.11 -6.28
C LYS A 79 -1.67 0.35 -6.74
N GLY A 80 -1.44 1.64 -6.68
CA GLY A 80 -0.26 2.27 -7.25
C GLY A 80 0.91 2.32 -6.26
N VAL A 81 2.12 2.33 -6.80
CA VAL A 81 3.28 2.82 -6.05
C VAL A 81 3.06 4.32 -5.82
N PHE A 82 3.05 4.76 -4.57
CA PHE A 82 2.97 6.18 -4.24
C PHE A 82 4.19 6.91 -4.82
N THR A 83 3.91 7.82 -5.75
CA THR A 83 4.87 8.66 -6.48
C THR A 83 4.58 10.15 -6.30
N GLY A 84 3.62 10.49 -5.43
CA GLY A 84 3.22 11.86 -5.15
C GLY A 84 4.30 12.67 -4.45
N SER A 85 4.16 13.99 -4.47
CA SER A 85 5.09 14.90 -3.79
C SER A 85 4.88 14.91 -2.28
N CYS A 86 5.98 14.97 -1.54
CA CYS A 86 6.04 15.12 -0.09
C CYS A 86 7.36 15.82 0.27
N GLY A 87 7.41 16.44 1.46
CA GLY A 87 8.63 17.04 1.99
C GLY A 87 9.56 16.01 2.65
N THR A 88 10.62 16.53 3.28
CA THR A 88 11.60 15.76 4.07
C THR A 88 11.59 16.15 5.55
N ASP A 89 10.61 16.94 5.98
CA ASP A 89 10.38 17.29 7.39
C ASP A 89 9.68 16.11 8.07
N LEU A 90 10.46 15.19 8.64
CA LEU A 90 9.97 13.92 9.18
C LEU A 90 9.01 14.16 10.36
N ASP A 91 7.78 13.63 10.27
CA ASP A 91 6.73 13.81 11.28
C ASP A 91 6.07 12.49 11.74
N HIS A 92 6.25 11.40 10.98
CA HIS A 92 5.55 10.14 11.22
C HIS A 92 6.48 8.93 11.12
N GLY A 93 6.37 8.00 12.09
CA GLY A 93 7.14 6.77 12.11
C GLY A 93 6.42 5.62 11.41
N VAL A 94 7.10 4.95 10.48
CA VAL A 94 6.60 3.79 9.73
C VAL A 94 7.63 2.66 9.72
N ALA A 95 7.23 1.47 9.26
CA ALA A 95 8.14 0.35 9.13
C ALA A 95 8.22 -0.15 7.68
N ILE A 96 9.42 -0.20 7.09
CA ILE A 96 9.63 -0.94 5.85
C ILE A 96 9.66 -2.43 6.19
N VAL A 97 8.76 -3.20 5.57
CA VAL A 97 8.63 -4.65 5.75
C VAL A 97 8.98 -5.45 4.50
N GLY A 98 9.24 -4.77 3.39
CA GLY A 98 9.62 -5.42 2.13
C GLY A 98 9.87 -4.43 1.01
N TYR A 99 10.18 -4.96 -0.16
CA TYR A 99 10.36 -4.19 -1.39
C TYR A 99 9.97 -5.05 -2.60
N GLY A 100 9.74 -4.39 -3.74
CA GLY A 100 9.41 -5.08 -4.97
C GLY A 100 9.64 -4.24 -6.21
N LYS A 101 9.11 -4.75 -7.32
CA LYS A 101 9.12 -4.11 -8.63
C LYS A 101 7.82 -4.46 -9.34
N THR A 102 7.17 -3.48 -9.95
CA THR A 102 6.00 -3.70 -10.81
C THR A 102 6.44 -4.30 -12.16
N LYS A 103 5.48 -4.73 -13.00
CA LYS A 103 5.76 -5.33 -14.32
C LYS A 103 6.44 -4.34 -15.29
N ASP A 104 6.04 -3.08 -15.25
CA ASP A 104 6.62 -1.94 -15.98
C ASP A 104 7.99 -1.52 -15.44
N GLY A 105 8.38 -2.03 -14.27
CA GLY A 105 9.72 -1.86 -13.73
C GLY A 105 9.84 -0.80 -12.63
N THR A 106 8.75 -0.18 -12.21
CA THR A 106 8.72 0.74 -11.07
C THR A 106 9.08 -0.01 -9.78
N LYS A 107 10.16 0.41 -9.12
CA LYS A 107 10.62 -0.18 -7.84
C LYS A 107 9.87 0.46 -6.68
N TYR A 108 9.53 -0.32 -5.67
CA TYR A 108 8.84 0.18 -4.49
C TYR A 108 9.32 -0.44 -3.17
N TRP A 109 9.09 0.29 -2.09
CA TRP A 109 9.08 -0.19 -0.71
C TRP A 109 7.68 -0.65 -0.32
N ILE A 110 7.56 -1.66 0.54
CA ILE A 110 6.31 -2.03 1.21
C ILE A 110 6.42 -1.50 2.63
N VAL A 111 5.57 -0.53 2.95
CA VAL A 111 5.62 0.23 4.20
C VAL A 111 4.38 -0.10 5.00
N LYS A 112 4.57 -0.60 6.22
CA LYS A 112 3.50 -0.82 7.19
C LYS A 112 3.25 0.48 7.96
N ASN A 113 1.98 0.86 8.03
CA ASN A 113 1.53 2.03 8.77
C ASN A 113 0.78 1.62 10.06
N SER A 114 0.50 2.61 10.91
CA SER A 114 -0.17 2.46 12.22
C SER A 114 -1.61 3.01 12.24
N TRP A 115 -2.18 3.37 11.09
CA TRP A 115 -3.52 3.99 10.96
C TRP A 115 -4.68 3.01 10.77
N GLY A 116 -4.50 1.75 11.15
CA GLY A 116 -5.52 0.70 11.00
C GLY A 116 -5.55 0.06 9.61
N GLN A 117 -6.31 -1.03 9.49
CA GLN A 117 -6.37 -1.82 8.25
C GLN A 117 -7.26 -1.17 7.17
N GLU A 118 -8.15 -0.25 7.54
CA GLU A 118 -9.00 0.46 6.59
C GLU A 118 -8.22 1.49 5.76
N TRP A 119 -7.01 1.86 6.19
CA TRP A 119 -6.17 2.80 5.47
C TRP A 119 -5.27 2.09 4.46
N GLY A 120 -5.21 2.62 3.23
CA GLY A 120 -4.30 2.15 2.18
C GLY A 120 -4.55 0.70 1.77
N GLU A 121 -3.49 -0.07 1.59
CA GLU A 121 -3.53 -1.49 1.23
C GLU A 121 -3.57 -2.35 2.50
N ARG A 122 -4.69 -2.37 3.22
CA ARG A 122 -4.83 -3.12 4.49
C ARG A 122 -3.88 -2.66 5.60
N GLY A 123 -3.66 -1.36 5.72
CA GLY A 123 -2.71 -0.74 6.64
C GLY A 123 -1.29 -0.59 6.08
N TYR A 124 -1.10 -0.83 4.78
CA TYR A 124 0.18 -0.70 4.10
C TYR A 124 0.12 0.33 2.99
N ILE A 125 1.29 0.82 2.59
CA ILE A 125 1.47 1.62 1.38
C ILE A 125 2.70 1.13 0.63
N ARG A 126 2.63 1.13 -0.70
CA ARG A 126 3.81 0.96 -1.54
C ARG A 126 4.35 2.32 -1.91
N MET A 127 5.61 2.61 -1.59
CA MET A 127 6.24 3.91 -1.87
C MET A 127 7.34 3.77 -2.92
N LEU A 128 7.48 4.76 -3.81
CA LEU A 128 8.51 4.74 -4.86
C LEU A 128 9.90 4.57 -4.23
N ARG A 129 10.68 3.67 -4.83
CA ARG A 129 12.03 3.34 -4.38
C ARG A 129 13.05 3.60 -5.46
N GLY A 130 14.21 4.12 -5.06
CA GLY A 130 15.32 4.41 -5.97
C GLY A 130 15.07 5.70 -6.76
N THR A 131 14.58 6.73 -6.07
CA THR A 131 14.54 8.11 -6.55
C THR A 131 15.96 8.66 -6.78
N SER A 132 16.08 9.77 -7.49
CA SER A 132 17.33 10.54 -7.60
C SER A 132 17.78 11.16 -6.27
N GLU A 133 16.81 11.52 -5.43
CA GLU A 133 17.05 12.14 -4.13
C GLU A 133 17.65 11.14 -3.15
N SER A 134 18.72 11.55 -2.45
CA SER A 134 19.44 10.75 -1.45
C SER A 134 18.58 10.42 -0.22
N GLU A 135 17.65 11.30 0.11
CA GLU A 135 16.71 11.24 1.22
C GLU A 135 15.60 10.22 0.96
N GLY A 136 15.43 9.79 -0.29
CA GLY A 136 14.30 8.97 -0.73
C GLY A 136 12.98 9.74 -0.74
N LEU A 137 11.94 9.13 -1.32
CA LEU A 137 10.61 9.73 -1.33
C LEU A 137 10.11 9.93 0.11
N CYS A 138 9.69 11.15 0.45
CA CYS A 138 9.22 11.57 1.78
C CYS A 138 10.25 11.43 2.91
N GLY A 139 11.54 11.48 2.59
CA GLY A 139 12.60 11.34 3.58
C GLY A 139 12.78 9.91 4.12
N ILE A 140 12.20 8.90 3.45
CA ILE A 140 12.19 7.50 3.91
C ILE A 140 13.60 6.88 4.03
N ALA A 141 14.65 7.52 3.55
CA ALA A 141 16.04 7.06 3.70
C ALA A 141 16.88 7.92 4.66
N MET A 142 16.30 8.95 5.31
CA MET A 142 17.02 9.88 6.18
C MET A 142 17.38 9.30 7.54
N GLU A 143 16.43 8.66 8.24
CA GLU A 143 16.63 8.13 9.59
C GLU A 143 16.19 6.65 9.75
N PRO A 144 16.75 5.71 8.97
CA PRO A 144 16.43 4.29 9.14
C PRO A 144 17.12 3.67 10.35
N SER A 145 16.39 2.86 11.11
CA SER A 145 16.92 2.08 12.22
C SER A 145 16.37 0.66 12.23
N TYR A 146 17.16 -0.30 12.71
CA TYR A 146 16.73 -1.69 12.86
C TYR A 146 17.31 -2.30 14.14
N PRO A 147 16.54 -3.16 14.84
CA PRO A 147 17.05 -3.84 16.03
C PRO A 147 18.06 -4.92 15.65
N ILE A 148 19.01 -5.21 16.54
CA ILE A 148 19.91 -6.37 16.43
C ILE A 148 19.61 -7.30 17.61
N LYS A 149 19.30 -8.55 17.31
CA LYS A 149 19.06 -9.58 18.33
C LYS A 149 20.36 -10.36 18.56
N SER A 150 20.98 -10.15 19.73
CA SER A 150 22.22 -10.83 20.12
C SER A 150 21.99 -12.07 21.01
N SER A 151 20.81 -12.17 21.63
CA SER A 151 20.49 -13.27 22.55
C SER A 151 19.81 -14.44 21.84
N PRO A 152 20.14 -15.69 22.22
CA PRO A 152 19.40 -16.85 21.75
C PRO A 152 17.94 -16.78 22.20
N ASN A 153 17.05 -17.43 21.44
CA ASN A 153 15.65 -17.53 21.81
C ASN A 153 15.53 -18.17 23.20
N PRO A 154 14.67 -17.64 24.09
CA PRO A 154 14.41 -18.28 25.37
C PRO A 154 13.93 -19.72 25.11
N THR A 155 14.64 -20.71 25.66
CA THR A 155 14.14 -22.09 25.68
C THR A 155 13.10 -22.17 26.78
N TYR A 156 11.82 -22.24 26.40
CA TYR A 156 10.75 -22.50 27.37
C TYR A 156 10.88 -23.96 27.82
N LYS A 157 11.23 -24.20 29.08
CA LYS A 157 11.03 -25.52 29.67
C LYS A 157 9.53 -25.69 29.90
N SER A 158 8.93 -26.72 29.31
CA SER A 158 7.54 -27.07 29.62
C SER A 158 7.44 -27.37 31.11
N LYS A 159 6.29 -27.03 31.72
CA LYS A 159 6.01 -27.25 33.14
C LYS A 159 5.90 -28.73 33.54
N ASP A 160 6.14 -29.66 32.60
CA ASP A 160 5.93 -31.09 32.78
C ASP A 160 7.20 -31.85 33.23
N GLU A 161 8.29 -31.13 33.60
CA GLU A 161 9.53 -31.70 34.16
C GLU A 161 9.72 -31.44 35.68
N LEU A 162 8.65 -31.18 36.44
CA LEU A 162 8.70 -31.04 37.91
C LEU A 162 7.86 -32.10 38.63
#